data_AF-F9RGB4-F1
#
_entry.id   AF-F9RGB4-F1
#
_cell.length_a   1.000
_cell.length_b   1.000
_cell.length_c   1.000
_cell.angle_alpha   90.00
_cell.angle_beta   90.00
_cell.angle_gamma   90.00
#
_symmetry.space_group_name_H-M   'P 1'
#
loop_
_entity.id
_entity.type
_entity.pdbx_description
1 polymer ?
#
loop_
_entity_poly.entity_id
_entity_poly.type
_entity_poly.pdbx_seq_one_letter_code
_entity_poly.pdbx_strand_id
1 'polypeptide(L)'
;MNEGFIRQRRNLYTVSGILLFCFLAQVKISQLSVVGISFSGFDKPEVTFWFLWCIWGYFFYRFIVYFFEYEFCTFKELWCREIGRYCDTYLVKLARSQSSGNYLNNASSYYQMKANGWTLRFQEEKGQDEIGGVIVENRTIEVYWWQIIKYQIFGIIRFTTMTPAVTDYIFPFVGSLLVFVFAGILGLWQGALFEIIN
;
A
#
# COMPACT_ATOMS: atom_id res chain seq x y z
N MET A 1 -10.61 8.76 0.46
CA MET A 1 -9.77 8.61 1.67
C MET A 1 -10.48 9.27 2.83
N ASN A 2 -10.61 8.55 3.94
CA ASN A 2 -11.31 8.99 5.14
C ASN A 2 -10.53 10.11 5.86
N GLU A 3 -11.20 11.18 6.29
CA GLU A 3 -10.57 12.29 7.02
C GLU A 3 -9.88 11.84 8.31
N GLY A 4 -10.45 10.83 8.99
CA GLY A 4 -9.84 10.17 10.13
C GLY A 4 -8.49 9.56 9.81
N PHE A 5 -8.36 8.88 8.66
CA PHE A 5 -7.10 8.29 8.23
C PHE A 5 -6.05 9.35 7.89
N ILE A 6 -6.43 10.42 7.20
CA ILE A 6 -5.55 11.57 6.90
C ILE A 6 -4.94 12.13 8.19
N ARG A 7 -5.76 12.27 9.25
CA ARG A 7 -5.29 12.72 10.56
C ARG A 7 -4.28 11.77 11.18
N GLN A 8 -4.57 10.46 11.21
CA GLN A 8 -3.64 9.48 11.78
C GLN A 8 -2.30 9.46 11.04
N ARG A 9 -2.34 9.52 9.70
CA ARG A 9 -1.13 9.59 8.88
C ARG A 9 -0.27 10.82 9.19
N ARG A 10 -0.87 12.00 9.29
CA ARG A 10 -0.14 13.24 9.64
C ARG A 10 0.47 13.15 11.03
N ASN A 11 -0.30 12.69 12.02
CA ASN A 11 0.18 12.55 13.40
C ASN A 11 1.38 11.60 13.47
N LEU A 12 1.30 10.46 12.75
CA LEU A 12 2.40 9.51 12.67
C LEU A 12 3.64 10.13 12.03
N TYR A 13 3.49 10.85 10.91
CA TYR A 13 4.61 11.57 10.30
C TYR A 13 5.22 12.63 11.22
N THR A 14 4.39 13.38 11.94
CA THR A 14 4.85 14.41 12.86
C THR A 14 5.70 13.80 13.97
N VAL A 15 5.21 12.73 14.62
CA VAL A 15 5.93 12.13 15.75
C VAL A 15 7.16 11.37 15.27
N SER A 16 7.07 10.64 14.15
CA SER A 16 8.25 10.02 13.52
C SER A 16 9.30 11.06 13.12
N GLY A 17 8.88 12.23 12.61
CA GLY A 17 9.78 13.33 12.27
C GLY A 17 10.46 13.96 13.48
N ILE A 18 9.73 14.14 14.58
CA ILE A 18 10.29 14.62 15.86
C ILE A 18 11.35 13.63 16.37
N LEU A 19 11.04 12.33 16.42
CA LEU A 19 11.98 11.30 16.87
C LEU A 19 13.23 11.25 15.98
N LEU A 20 13.05 11.30 14.67
CA LEU A 20 14.16 11.31 13.72
C LEU A 20 15.03 12.57 13.88
N PHE A 21 14.40 13.74 14.08
CA PHE A 21 15.12 14.98 14.34
C PHE A 21 15.93 14.88 15.64
N CYS A 22 15.31 14.41 16.72
CA CYS A 22 15.98 14.23 18.00
C CYS A 22 17.20 13.29 17.90
N PHE A 23 17.06 12.19 17.14
CA PHE A 23 18.14 11.25 16.85
C PHE A 23 19.27 11.90 16.05
N LEU A 24 18.95 12.56 14.93
CA LEU A 24 19.96 13.17 14.05
C LEU A 24 20.67 14.34 14.73
N ALA A 25 19.96 15.13 15.52
CA ALA A 25 20.52 16.27 16.25
C ALA A 25 21.19 15.85 17.58
N GLN A 26 21.16 14.57 17.95
CA GLN A 26 21.74 14.04 19.19
C GLN A 26 21.27 14.85 20.41
N VAL A 27 19.97 15.13 20.46
CA VAL A 27 19.38 16.04 21.46
C VAL A 27 19.62 15.48 22.86
N LYS A 28 20.37 16.23 23.66
CA LYS A 28 20.50 16.00 25.10
C LYS A 28 19.52 16.92 25.82
N ILE A 29 18.55 16.33 26.52
CA ILE A 29 17.56 17.12 27.26
C ILE A 29 18.20 17.60 28.56
N SER A 30 18.86 18.75 28.52
CA SER A 30 19.36 19.44 29.71
C SER A 30 18.34 20.43 30.27
N GLN A 31 17.49 21.01 29.41
CA GLN A 31 16.39 21.92 29.75
C GLN A 31 15.24 21.73 28.75
N LEU A 32 14.01 21.59 29.23
CA LEU A 32 12.80 21.57 28.38
C LEU A 32 12.14 22.94 28.50
N SER A 33 11.93 23.65 27.38
CA SER A 33 11.13 24.87 27.37
C SER A 33 9.81 24.62 26.66
N VAL A 34 8.69 24.78 27.38
CA VAL A 34 7.35 24.64 26.82
C VAL A 34 6.61 25.95 27.04
N VAL A 35 6.19 26.59 25.96
CA VAL A 35 5.44 27.87 25.99
C VAL A 35 6.18 28.95 26.81
N GLY A 36 7.49 29.06 26.61
CA GLY A 36 8.33 30.05 27.30
C GLY A 36 8.65 29.73 28.76
N ILE A 37 8.11 28.64 29.31
CA ILE A 37 8.45 28.15 30.64
C ILE A 37 9.61 27.18 30.49
N SER A 38 10.78 27.60 30.94
CA SER A 38 11.98 26.77 30.99
C SER A 38 11.97 25.94 32.25
N PHE A 39 11.73 24.64 32.11
CA PHE A 39 11.88 23.67 33.18
C PHE A 39 13.36 23.28 33.25
N SER A 40 14.06 23.85 34.24
CA SER A 40 15.44 23.47 34.59
C SER A 40 15.41 22.39 35.68
N GLY A 41 16.14 21.29 35.47
CA GLY A 41 16.25 20.20 36.45
C GLY A 41 15.27 19.04 36.21
N PHE A 42 15.34 18.40 35.04
CA PHE A 42 14.70 17.09 34.88
C PHE A 42 15.53 16.04 35.64
N ASP A 43 14.98 15.49 36.72
CA ASP A 43 15.63 14.39 37.47
C ASP A 43 15.76 13.11 36.61
N LYS A 44 14.90 12.96 35.59
CA LYS A 44 14.88 11.81 34.66
C LYS A 44 14.53 12.25 33.23
N PRO A 45 15.49 12.76 32.44
CA PRO A 45 15.25 13.17 31.05
C PRO A 45 14.75 12.02 30.15
N GLU A 46 15.02 10.77 30.51
CA GLU A 46 14.58 9.55 29.83
C GLU A 46 13.06 9.43 29.74
N VAL A 47 12.33 9.96 30.74
CA VAL A 47 10.86 9.95 30.78
C VAL A 47 10.27 10.69 29.58
N THR A 48 10.92 11.76 29.12
CA THR A 48 10.46 12.53 27.95
C THR A 48 10.55 11.69 26.68
N PHE A 49 11.62 10.90 26.54
CA PHE A 49 11.78 10.01 25.40
C PHE A 49 10.84 8.80 25.46
N TRP A 50 10.61 8.24 26.65
CA TRP A 50 9.55 7.24 26.86
C TRP A 50 8.19 7.75 26.40
N PHE A 51 7.82 8.98 26.80
CA PHE A 51 6.57 9.61 26.40
C PHE A 51 6.47 9.76 24.87
N LEU A 52 7.54 10.20 24.20
CA LEU A 52 7.58 10.29 22.74
C LEU A 52 7.39 8.91 22.07
N TRP A 53 8.06 7.87 22.56
CA TRP A 53 7.91 6.51 22.05
C TRP A 53 6.51 5.93 22.30
N CYS A 54 5.91 6.20 23.46
CA CYS A 54 4.53 5.80 23.75
C CYS A 54 3.53 6.49 22.80
N ILE A 55 3.67 7.80 22.58
CA ILE A 55 2.85 8.54 21.61
C ILE A 55 3.05 7.98 20.21
N TRP A 56 4.31 7.73 19.81
CA TRP A 56 4.63 7.14 18.52
C TRP A 56 3.95 5.79 18.35
N GLY A 57 4.08 4.89 19.34
CA GLY A 57 3.45 3.57 19.32
C GLY A 57 1.93 3.65 19.23
N TYR A 58 1.32 4.57 19.96
CA TYR A 58 -0.12 4.83 19.87
C TYR A 58 -0.56 5.26 18.46
N PHE A 59 0.12 6.25 17.85
CA PHE A 59 -0.24 6.70 16.51
C PHE A 59 0.09 5.67 15.42
N PHE A 60 1.14 4.87 15.59
CA PHE A 60 1.45 3.75 14.70
C PHE A 60 0.35 2.68 14.76
N TYR A 61 -0.07 2.28 15.97
CA TYR A 61 -1.21 1.39 16.15
C TYR A 61 -2.49 1.94 15.52
N ARG A 62 -2.83 3.21 15.79
CA ARG A 62 -4.02 3.86 15.22
C ARG A 62 -3.98 3.95 13.70
N PHE A 63 -2.81 4.19 13.11
CA PHE A 63 -2.62 4.16 11.67
C PHE A 63 -2.96 2.78 11.09
N ILE A 64 -2.46 1.71 11.71
CA ILE A 64 -2.74 0.32 11.28
C ILE A 64 -4.23 0.02 11.37
N VAL A 65 -4.87 0.32 12.50
CA VAL A 65 -6.31 0.08 12.70
C VAL A 65 -7.14 0.81 11.63
N TYR A 66 -6.87 2.10 11.39
CA TYR A 66 -7.62 2.85 10.39
C TYR A 66 -7.35 2.38 8.96
N PHE A 67 -6.14 1.92 8.68
CA PHE A 67 -5.82 1.35 7.38
C PHE A 67 -6.68 0.12 7.10
N PHE A 68 -6.74 -0.83 8.04
CA PHE A 68 -7.52 -2.05 7.86
C PHE A 68 -9.03 -1.80 7.83
N GLU A 69 -9.53 -0.91 8.69
CA GLU A 69 -10.97 -0.66 8.80
C GLU A 69 -11.52 0.13 7.60
N TYR A 70 -10.78 1.15 7.11
CA TYR A 70 -11.33 2.12 6.16
C TYR A 70 -10.65 2.18 4.80
N GLU A 71 -9.37 1.83 4.70
CA GLU A 71 -8.58 2.10 3.49
C GLU A 71 -8.13 0.81 2.77
N PHE A 72 -8.21 -0.36 3.42
CA PHE A 72 -7.75 -1.62 2.84
C PHE A 72 -8.51 -1.98 1.55
N CYS A 73 -9.83 -1.78 1.53
CA CYS A 73 -10.64 -2.01 0.33
C CYS A 73 -10.20 -1.07 -0.81
N THR A 74 -10.04 0.22 -0.54
CA THR A 74 -9.57 1.19 -1.53
C THR A 74 -8.16 0.87 -2.02
N PHE A 75 -7.25 0.48 -1.14
CA PHE A 75 -5.90 0.04 -1.50
C PHE A 75 -5.95 -1.17 -2.45
N LYS A 76 -6.78 -2.18 -2.11
CA LYS A 76 -6.98 -3.37 -2.93
C LYS A 76 -7.59 -3.04 -4.29
N GLU A 77 -8.56 -2.13 -4.34
CA GLU A 77 -9.15 -1.65 -5.60
C GLU A 77 -8.13 -0.93 -6.47
N LEU A 78 -7.31 -0.04 -5.90
CA LEU A 78 -6.23 0.63 -6.61
C LEU A 78 -5.23 -0.39 -7.18
N TRP A 79 -4.85 -1.39 -6.37
CA TRP A 79 -3.98 -2.48 -6.79
C TRP A 79 -4.61 -3.26 -7.96
N CYS A 80 -5.85 -3.72 -7.79
CA CYS A 80 -6.55 -4.47 -8.83
C CYS A 80 -6.72 -3.68 -10.12
N ARG A 81 -7.03 -2.39 -10.03
CA ARG A 81 -7.20 -1.50 -11.17
C ARG A 81 -5.90 -1.30 -11.94
N GLU A 82 -4.79 -1.00 -11.27
CA GLU A 82 -3.53 -0.70 -11.98
C GLU A 82 -2.88 -1.94 -12.58
N ILE A 83 -2.95 -3.09 -11.89
CA ILE A 83 -2.47 -4.36 -12.45
C ILE A 83 -3.40 -4.81 -13.60
N GLY A 84 -4.72 -4.76 -13.38
CA GLY A 84 -5.73 -5.12 -14.37
C GLY A 84 -5.62 -4.30 -15.65
N ARG A 85 -5.39 -2.99 -15.56
CA ARG A 85 -5.26 -2.10 -16.73
C ARG A 85 -4.33 -2.64 -17.81
N TYR A 86 -3.16 -3.15 -17.43
CA TYR A 86 -2.19 -3.70 -18.38
C TYR A 86 -2.45 -5.16 -18.73
N CYS A 87 -2.78 -5.98 -17.72
CA CYS A 87 -3.00 -7.40 -17.92
C CYS A 87 -4.27 -7.66 -18.74
N ASP A 88 -5.38 -7.00 -18.42
CA ASP A 88 -6.66 -7.14 -19.11
C ASP A 88 -6.55 -6.67 -20.56
N THR A 89 -5.81 -5.60 -20.83
CA THR A 89 -5.53 -5.16 -22.21
C THR A 89 -4.82 -6.23 -23.02
N TYR A 90 -3.86 -6.95 -22.41
CA TYR A 90 -3.21 -8.08 -23.06
C TYR A 90 -4.18 -9.26 -23.24
N LEU A 91 -4.96 -9.61 -22.23
CA LEU A 91 -5.92 -10.71 -22.27
C LEU A 91 -7.00 -10.50 -23.33
N VAL A 92 -7.52 -9.28 -23.47
CA VAL A 92 -8.47 -8.92 -24.52
C VAL A 92 -7.85 -9.08 -25.90
N LYS A 93 -6.57 -8.69 -26.08
CA LYS A 93 -5.85 -8.89 -27.35
C LYS A 93 -5.65 -10.38 -27.64
N LEU A 94 -5.32 -11.17 -26.62
CA LEU A 94 -5.13 -12.61 -26.75
C LEU A 94 -6.44 -13.30 -27.13
N ALA A 95 -7.53 -13.01 -26.41
CA ALA A 95 -8.87 -13.52 -26.71
C ALA A 95 -9.29 -13.19 -28.15
N ARG A 96 -9.09 -11.93 -28.58
CA ARG A 96 -9.41 -11.48 -29.94
C ARG A 96 -8.55 -12.15 -31.01
N SER A 97 -7.28 -12.46 -30.72
CA SER A 97 -6.41 -13.17 -31.68
C SER A 97 -6.77 -14.63 -31.86
N GLN A 98 -7.52 -15.21 -30.91
CA GLN A 98 -7.89 -16.62 -30.86
C GLN A 98 -9.38 -16.85 -31.15
N SER A 99 -10.18 -15.77 -31.26
CA SER A 99 -11.57 -15.86 -31.69
C SER A 99 -11.65 -16.16 -33.18
N SER A 100 -12.42 -17.18 -33.53
CA SER A 100 -12.74 -17.56 -34.90
C SER A 100 -13.93 -16.77 -35.47
N GLY A 101 -14.78 -16.23 -34.60
CA GLY A 101 -15.93 -15.38 -34.94
C GLY A 101 -15.84 -13.95 -34.40
N ASN A 102 -16.97 -13.26 -34.30
CA ASN A 102 -17.01 -11.91 -33.72
C ASN A 102 -16.81 -12.00 -32.19
N TYR A 103 -15.74 -11.39 -31.70
CA TYR A 103 -15.43 -11.33 -30.27
C TYR A 103 -16.34 -10.34 -29.53
N LEU A 104 -17.01 -10.81 -28.48
CA LEU A 104 -18.03 -10.07 -27.72
C LEU A 104 -17.48 -9.13 -26.63
N ASN A 105 -16.17 -8.85 -26.65
CA ASN A 105 -15.51 -7.95 -25.69
C ASN A 105 -15.78 -8.26 -24.20
N ASN A 106 -15.84 -9.55 -23.86
CA ASN A 106 -16.23 -10.04 -22.55
C ASN A 106 -15.23 -11.03 -21.95
N ALA A 107 -13.94 -10.89 -22.30
CA ALA A 107 -12.89 -11.67 -21.67
C ALA A 107 -12.87 -11.48 -20.15
N SER A 108 -12.66 -12.58 -19.42
CA SER A 108 -12.50 -12.57 -17.96
C SER A 108 -11.32 -11.69 -17.56
N SER A 109 -11.47 -10.91 -16.49
CA SER A 109 -10.38 -10.06 -15.99
C SER A 109 -9.20 -10.88 -15.49
N TYR A 110 -8.04 -10.26 -15.37
CA TYR A 110 -6.80 -10.88 -14.88
C TYR A 110 -6.99 -11.58 -13.53
N TYR A 111 -7.71 -10.96 -12.60
CA TYR A 111 -7.97 -11.56 -11.29
C TYR A 111 -8.97 -12.72 -11.36
N GLN A 112 -9.96 -12.67 -12.25
CA GLN A 112 -10.88 -13.78 -12.49
C GLN A 112 -10.17 -14.96 -13.14
N MET A 113 -9.34 -14.70 -14.15
CA MET A 113 -8.52 -15.72 -14.81
C MET A 113 -7.55 -16.38 -13.80
N LYS A 114 -6.90 -15.58 -12.94
CA LYS A 114 -6.03 -16.10 -11.87
C LYS A 114 -6.79 -16.96 -10.87
N ALA A 115 -8.01 -16.57 -10.49
CA ALA A 115 -8.88 -17.37 -9.61
C ALA A 115 -9.35 -18.68 -10.26
N ASN A 116 -9.51 -18.70 -11.59
CA ASN A 116 -9.93 -19.87 -12.36
C ASN A 116 -8.75 -20.74 -12.85
N GLY A 117 -7.63 -20.76 -12.13
CA GLY A 117 -6.50 -21.62 -12.48
C GLY A 117 -5.77 -21.21 -13.76
N TRP A 118 -5.67 -19.92 -14.06
CA TRP A 118 -5.04 -19.36 -15.27
C TRP A 118 -5.76 -19.69 -16.58
N THR A 119 -7.07 -19.92 -16.49
CA THR A 119 -7.93 -20.10 -17.67
C THR A 119 -8.66 -18.81 -18.03
N LEU A 120 -8.40 -18.30 -19.23
CA LEU A 120 -9.06 -17.14 -19.81
C LEU A 120 -10.38 -17.59 -20.43
N ARG A 121 -11.49 -17.04 -19.94
CA ARG A 121 -12.83 -17.32 -20.47
C ARG A 121 -13.30 -16.13 -21.30
N PHE A 122 -13.81 -16.38 -22.48
CA PHE A 122 -14.41 -15.35 -23.34
C PHE A 122 -15.51 -15.98 -24.20
N GLN A 123 -16.35 -15.14 -24.82
CA GLN A 123 -17.39 -15.60 -25.72
C GLN A 123 -17.20 -15.04 -27.13
N GLU A 124 -17.57 -15.83 -28.13
CA GLU A 124 -17.58 -15.43 -29.54
C GLU A 124 -18.95 -15.69 -30.17
N GLU A 125 -19.35 -14.84 -31.11
CA GLU A 125 -20.52 -15.08 -31.95
C GLU A 125 -20.12 -15.98 -33.13
N LYS A 126 -20.81 -17.10 -33.28
CA LYS A 126 -20.51 -18.07 -34.35
C LYS A 126 -21.46 -18.00 -35.53
N GLY A 127 -22.60 -17.34 -35.38
CA GLY A 127 -23.63 -17.20 -36.42
C GLY A 127 -24.98 -16.75 -35.87
N GLN A 128 -25.98 -16.73 -36.74
CA GLN A 128 -27.37 -16.49 -36.39
C GLN A 128 -28.16 -17.81 -36.37
N ASP A 129 -29.03 -17.99 -35.37
CA ASP A 129 -30.05 -19.02 -35.29
C ASP A 129 -31.09 -18.86 -36.42
N GLU A 130 -31.86 -19.92 -36.68
CA GLU A 130 -32.95 -19.94 -37.69
C GLU A 130 -34.03 -18.87 -37.45
N ILE A 131 -34.11 -18.30 -36.25
CA ILE A 131 -35.05 -17.25 -35.83
C ILE A 131 -34.38 -15.85 -35.81
N GLY A 132 -33.10 -15.75 -36.20
CA GLY A 132 -32.31 -14.52 -36.21
C GLY A 132 -31.64 -14.16 -34.87
N GLY A 133 -31.66 -15.06 -33.89
CA GLY A 133 -30.92 -14.92 -32.63
C GLY A 133 -29.40 -15.10 -32.83
N VAL A 134 -28.56 -14.50 -31.99
CA VAL A 134 -27.09 -14.66 -32.10
C VAL A 134 -26.65 -15.89 -31.29
N ILE A 135 -25.96 -16.84 -31.92
CA ILE A 135 -25.41 -18.02 -31.25
C ILE A 135 -24.08 -17.64 -30.60
N VAL A 136 -24.03 -17.71 -29.27
CA VAL A 136 -22.84 -17.38 -28.46
C VAL A 136 -22.16 -18.66 -27.98
N GLU A 137 -20.87 -18.86 -28.32
CA GLU A 137 -20.07 -19.98 -27.84
C GLU A 137 -19.11 -19.53 -26.73
N ASN A 138 -19.07 -20.26 -25.63
CA ASN A 138 -18.10 -20.04 -24.55
C ASN A 138 -16.78 -20.74 -24.90
N ARG A 139 -15.68 -19.98 -24.90
CA ARG A 139 -14.32 -20.48 -25.14
C ARG A 139 -13.44 -20.30 -23.91
N THR A 140 -12.50 -21.22 -23.74
CA THR A 140 -11.51 -21.19 -22.68
C THR A 140 -10.10 -21.40 -23.24
N ILE A 141 -9.15 -20.57 -22.83
CA ILE A 141 -7.74 -20.67 -23.22
C ILE A 141 -6.88 -20.74 -21.96
N GLU A 142 -5.92 -21.65 -21.92
CA GLU A 142 -4.89 -21.65 -20.88
C GLU A 142 -3.86 -20.57 -21.14
N VAL A 143 -3.61 -19.71 -20.14
CA VAL A 143 -2.64 -18.63 -20.26
C VAL A 143 -1.44 -18.91 -19.36
N TYR A 144 -0.25 -18.95 -19.95
CA TYR A 144 0.97 -19.16 -19.18
C TYR A 144 1.40 -17.87 -18.48
N TRP A 145 1.83 -17.98 -17.22
CA TRP A 145 2.22 -16.84 -16.40
C TRP A 145 3.34 -15.97 -17.01
N TRP A 146 4.28 -16.59 -17.74
CA TRP A 146 5.36 -15.90 -18.44
C TRP A 146 4.87 -14.94 -19.52
N GLN A 147 3.70 -15.18 -20.11
CA GLN A 147 3.13 -14.30 -21.12
C GLN A 147 2.60 -12.99 -20.50
N ILE A 148 2.21 -13.02 -19.22
CA ILE A 148 1.56 -11.91 -18.52
C ILE A 148 2.56 -11.15 -17.63
N ILE A 149 3.68 -11.75 -17.22
CA ILE A 149 4.60 -11.16 -16.25
C ILE A 149 5.10 -9.76 -16.64
N LYS A 150 5.38 -9.52 -17.92
CA LYS A 150 5.78 -8.20 -18.41
C LYS A 150 4.71 -7.14 -18.11
N TYR A 151 3.44 -7.47 -18.35
CA TYR A 151 2.30 -6.57 -18.11
C TYR A 151 2.05 -6.37 -16.61
N GLN A 152 2.26 -7.41 -15.79
CA GLN A 152 2.23 -7.28 -14.34
C GLN A 152 3.30 -6.32 -13.84
N ILE A 153 4.53 -6.44 -14.34
CA ILE A 153 5.63 -5.53 -13.96
C ILE A 153 5.27 -4.08 -14.31
N PHE A 154 4.73 -3.81 -15.50
CA PHE A 154 4.26 -2.47 -15.85
C PHE A 154 3.15 -1.97 -14.92
N GLY A 155 2.19 -2.85 -14.56
CA GLY A 155 1.17 -2.53 -13.58
C GLY A 155 1.73 -2.20 -12.21
N ILE A 156 2.72 -2.97 -11.73
CA ILE A 156 3.40 -2.73 -10.45
C ILE A 156 4.15 -1.40 -10.48
N ILE A 157 4.93 -1.13 -11.53
CA ILE A 157 5.67 0.13 -11.68
C ILE A 157 4.70 1.32 -11.67
N ARG A 158 3.58 1.22 -12.39
CA ARG A 158 2.58 2.29 -12.38
C ARG A 158 1.91 2.43 -11.02
N PHE A 159 1.57 1.32 -10.39
CA PHE A 159 1.01 1.34 -9.04
C PHE A 159 1.96 2.05 -8.06
N THR A 160 3.27 1.80 -8.15
CA THR A 160 4.24 2.40 -7.24
C THR A 160 4.56 3.87 -7.53
N THR A 161 4.60 4.26 -8.82
CA THR A 161 5.07 5.60 -9.22
C THR A 161 3.96 6.60 -9.53
N MET A 162 2.80 6.12 -9.99
CA MET A 162 1.72 6.95 -10.54
C MET A 162 0.43 6.85 -9.74
N THR A 163 0.45 6.21 -8.57
CA THR A 163 -0.68 6.23 -7.63
C THR A 163 -0.25 6.76 -6.28
N PRO A 164 -1.18 7.38 -5.53
CA PRO A 164 -0.87 7.83 -4.18
C PRO A 164 -0.74 6.67 -3.20
N ALA A 165 -0.96 5.40 -3.60
CA ALA A 165 -0.97 4.26 -2.68
C ALA A 165 0.37 4.10 -1.93
N VAL A 166 1.49 4.37 -2.61
CA VAL A 166 2.81 4.33 -1.97
C VAL A 166 2.96 5.45 -0.94
N THR A 167 2.66 6.70 -1.32
CA THR A 167 2.83 7.86 -0.44
C THR A 167 1.84 7.87 0.72
N ASP A 168 0.64 7.33 0.50
CA ASP A 168 -0.46 7.40 1.43
C ASP A 168 -0.47 6.26 2.44
N TYR A 169 0.00 5.07 2.05
CA TYR A 169 -0.08 3.86 2.87
C TYR A 169 1.28 3.25 3.18
N ILE A 170 2.14 3.09 2.16
CA ILE A 170 3.43 2.39 2.32
C ILE A 170 4.46 3.28 3.02
N PHE A 171 4.61 4.53 2.60
CA PHE A 171 5.60 5.46 3.17
C PHE A 171 5.39 5.76 4.65
N PRO A 172 4.17 6.04 5.15
CA PRO A 172 3.97 6.28 6.58
C PRO A 172 4.32 5.03 7.41
N PHE A 173 3.98 3.85 6.91
CA PHE A 173 4.28 2.58 7.58
C PHE A 173 5.78 2.29 7.59
N VAL A 174 6.41 2.22 6.42
CA VAL A 174 7.83 1.90 6.27
C VAL A 174 8.69 2.97 6.91
N GLY A 175 8.40 4.25 6.66
CA GLY A 175 9.14 5.37 7.24
C GLY A 175 9.13 5.34 8.77
N SER A 176 7.97 5.11 9.37
CA SER A 176 7.88 5.02 10.85
C SER A 176 8.61 3.79 11.38
N LEU A 177 8.55 2.65 10.68
CA LEU A 177 9.30 1.46 11.04
C LEU A 177 10.82 1.68 10.94
N LEU A 178 11.29 2.43 9.94
CA LEU A 178 12.68 2.84 9.84
C LEU A 178 13.08 3.74 11.00
N VAL A 179 12.24 4.70 11.42
CA VAL A 179 12.50 5.51 12.62
C VAL A 179 12.61 4.61 13.85
N PHE A 180 11.71 3.66 14.04
CA PHE A 180 11.76 2.72 15.15
C PHE A 180 13.06 1.88 15.16
N VAL A 181 13.48 1.37 14.00
CA VAL A 181 14.70 0.56 13.88
C VAL A 181 15.96 1.41 14.10
N PHE A 182 16.10 2.53 13.38
CA PHE A 182 17.33 3.32 13.40
C PHE A 182 17.44 4.23 14.61
N ALA A 183 16.38 4.94 14.98
CA ALA A 183 16.39 5.84 16.14
C ALA A 183 16.06 5.09 17.44
N GLY A 184 15.23 4.04 17.40
CA GLY A 184 14.82 3.32 18.60
C GLY A 184 15.79 2.21 19.01
N ILE A 185 16.10 1.29 18.08
CA ILE A 185 16.84 0.06 18.40
C ILE A 185 18.35 0.22 18.18
N LEU A 186 18.76 0.69 16.99
CA LEU A 186 20.17 0.76 16.60
C LEU A 186 20.85 2.07 17.01
N GLY A 187 20.08 3.06 17.43
CA GLY A 187 20.58 4.39 17.74
C GLY A 187 21.36 4.40 19.05
N LEU A 188 22.58 4.95 19.03
CA LEU A 188 23.39 5.19 20.23
C LEU A 188 23.18 6.64 20.68
N TRP A 189 22.00 6.96 21.20
CA TRP A 189 21.65 8.29 21.71
C TRP A 189 20.74 8.18 22.93
N GLN A 190 20.68 9.23 23.75
CA GLN A 190 19.96 9.24 25.04
C GLN A 190 18.46 8.86 24.90
N GLY A 191 17.87 9.10 23.74
CA GLY A 191 16.47 8.79 23.45
C GLY A 191 16.21 7.44 22.79
N ALA A 192 17.24 6.60 22.61
CA ALA A 192 17.07 5.26 22.05
C ALA A 192 16.35 4.35 23.04
N LEU A 193 15.43 3.51 22.54
CA LEU A 193 14.68 2.57 23.39
C LEU A 193 15.61 1.61 24.14
N PHE A 194 16.70 1.17 23.50
CA PHE A 194 17.66 0.26 24.14
C PHE A 194 18.42 0.94 25.28
N GLU A 195 18.81 2.21 25.10
CA GLU A 195 19.50 3.01 26.13
C GLU A 195 18.56 3.42 27.28
N ILE A 196 17.28 3.63 26.98
CA ILE A 196 16.27 4.00 27.98
C ILE A 196 15.87 2.82 28.88
N ILE A 197 15.95 1.59 28.36
CA ILE A 197 15.55 0.37 29.08
C ILE A 197 16.70 -0.18 29.96
N ASN A 198 17.95 0.05 29.56
CA ASN A 198 19.15 -0.37 30.30
C ASN A 198 19.53 0.63 31.39
#